data_AF-A0A661DZK5-F1
#
_entry.id   AF-A0A661DZK5-F1
#
_cell.length_a   1.000
_cell.length_b   1.000
_cell.length_c   1.000
_cell.angle_alpha   90.00
_cell.angle_beta   90.00
_cell.angle_gamma   90.00
#
_symmetry.space_group_name_H-M   'P 1'
#
loop_
_entity.id
_entity.type
_entity.pdbx_description
1 polymer ?
#
loop_
_entity_poly.entity_id
_entity_poly.type
_entity_poly.pdbx_seq_one_letter_code
_entity_poly.pdbx_strand_id
1 'polypeptide(L)'
;QDKAVYGLETIREQLDLFDTMPESDQVILLRDAVDNLSELDAMNAELLAVYKQRDIEGLLALNEVSMQTGDQRLAKDFQKRVIDDRNHLMAERMQQYLQQGKAFVAVGALHLPGEEGLLNLLEQQGYTVRRVY
;
A
#
# COMPACT_ATOMS: atom_id res chain seq x y z
N GLN A 1 21.16 -6.28 17.25
CA GLN A 1 20.30 -7.48 17.42
C GLN A 1 19.54 -7.31 18.73
N ASP A 2 18.43 -8.03 18.95
CA ASP A 2 17.50 -7.88 20.10
C ASP A 2 16.51 -6.69 20.09
N LYS A 3 16.13 -6.19 18.91
CA LYS A 3 14.98 -5.26 18.81
C LYS A 3 13.68 -6.08 18.76
N ALA A 4 12.70 -5.71 19.58
CA ALA A 4 11.36 -6.27 19.45
C ALA A 4 10.76 -5.94 18.08
N VAL A 5 10.15 -6.93 17.45
CA VAL A 5 9.50 -6.80 16.14
C VAL A 5 8.03 -7.05 16.32
N TYR A 6 7.21 -6.12 15.85
CA TYR A 6 5.76 -6.19 15.90
C TYR A 6 5.20 -6.05 14.49
N GLY A 7 4.23 -6.89 14.15
CA GLY A 7 3.46 -6.73 12.92
C GLY A 7 2.44 -5.63 13.09
N LEU A 8 2.34 -4.72 12.12
CA LEU A 8 1.19 -3.81 12.02
C LEU A 8 -0.05 -4.54 11.49
N GLU A 9 0.15 -5.68 10.85
CA GLU A 9 -0.88 -6.54 10.27
C GLU A 9 -0.48 -8.01 10.44
N THR A 10 -1.48 -8.88 10.37
CA THR A 10 -1.30 -10.32 10.29
C THR A 10 -1.45 -10.80 8.85
N ILE A 11 -0.88 -11.96 8.53
CA ILE A 11 -1.06 -12.61 7.22
C ILE A 11 -2.55 -12.86 6.95
N ARG A 12 -3.33 -13.21 7.99
CA ARG A 12 -4.77 -13.44 7.86
C ARG A 12 -5.50 -12.20 7.38
N GLU A 13 -5.21 -11.04 7.96
CA GLU A 13 -5.84 -9.77 7.55
C GLU A 13 -5.54 -9.42 6.08
N GLN A 14 -4.36 -9.78 5.58
CA GLN A 14 -4.02 -9.61 4.17
C GLN A 14 -4.73 -10.61 3.24
N LEU A 15 -5.11 -11.79 3.74
CA LEU A 15 -5.83 -12.80 2.96
C LEU A 15 -7.35 -12.59 2.99
N ASP A 16 -7.88 -12.13 4.14
CA ASP A 16 -9.31 -11.89 4.35
C ASP A 16 -9.91 -10.90 3.33
N LEU A 17 -9.07 -10.05 2.72
CA LEU A 17 -9.50 -9.15 1.64
C LEU A 17 -10.04 -9.90 0.41
N PHE A 18 -9.48 -11.07 0.11
CA PHE A 18 -9.94 -11.94 -0.98
C PHE A 18 -11.11 -12.81 -0.52
N ASP A 19 -11.06 -13.36 0.69
CA ASP A 19 -12.14 -14.20 1.23
C ASP A 19 -13.49 -13.47 1.31
N THR A 20 -13.46 -12.15 1.52
CA THR A 20 -14.66 -11.30 1.58
C THR A 20 -15.08 -10.73 0.22
N MET A 21 -14.29 -10.94 -0.83
CA MET A 21 -14.59 -10.50 -2.18
C MET A 21 -15.49 -11.52 -2.90
N PRO A 22 -16.53 -11.09 -3.65
CA PRO A 22 -17.33 -12.01 -4.46
C PRO A 22 -16.44 -12.83 -5.40
N GLU A 23 -16.69 -14.14 -5.52
CA GLU A 23 -15.89 -15.03 -6.37
C GLU A 23 -15.86 -14.55 -7.83
N SER A 24 -16.96 -13.99 -8.34
CA SER A 24 -17.01 -13.39 -9.67
C SER A 24 -16.01 -12.24 -9.85
N ASP A 25 -15.82 -11.43 -8.83
CA ASP A 25 -14.90 -10.30 -8.83
C ASP A 25 -13.45 -10.81 -8.75
N GLN A 26 -13.19 -11.84 -7.94
CA GLN A 26 -11.89 -12.52 -7.89
C GLN A 26 -11.49 -13.10 -9.26
N VAL A 27 -12.44 -13.73 -9.96
CA VAL A 27 -12.21 -14.30 -11.30
C VAL A 27 -11.88 -13.20 -12.32
N ILE A 28 -12.52 -12.03 -12.24
CA ILE A 28 -12.20 -10.90 -13.12
C ILE A 28 -10.78 -10.40 -12.85
N LEU A 29 -10.40 -10.19 -11.59
CA LEU A 29 -9.05 -9.76 -11.23
C LEU A 29 -7.99 -10.79 -11.66
N LEU A 30 -8.27 -12.08 -11.52
CA LEU A 30 -7.36 -13.14 -11.96
C LEU A 30 -7.18 -13.14 -13.49
N ARG A 31 -8.25 -12.93 -14.25
CA ARG A 31 -8.16 -12.82 -15.72
C ARG A 31 -7.33 -11.61 -16.14
N ASP A 32 -7.59 -10.46 -15.53
CA ASP A 32 -6.82 -9.24 -15.80
C ASP A 32 -5.32 -9.44 -15.49
N ALA A 33 -4.98 -10.11 -14.39
CA ALA A 33 -3.60 -10.45 -14.06
C ALA A 33 -2.95 -11.42 -15.08
N VAL A 34 -3.71 -12.36 -15.64
CA VAL A 34 -3.23 -13.29 -16.67
C VAL A 34 -3.07 -12.58 -18.01
N ASP A 35 -4.00 -11.71 -18.38
CA ASP A 35 -3.99 -10.97 -19.65
C ASP A 35 -2.81 -9.97 -19.69
N ASN A 36 -2.42 -9.42 -18.53
CA ASN A 36 -1.30 -8.50 -18.39
C ASN A 36 0.01 -9.18 -17.94
N LEU A 37 0.07 -10.52 -17.91
CA LEU A 37 1.23 -11.27 -17.39
C LEU A 37 2.55 -10.93 -18.12
N SER A 38 2.49 -10.65 -19.43
CA SER A 38 3.68 -10.26 -20.22
C SER A 38 4.25 -8.90 -19.83
N GLU A 39 3.41 -8.01 -19.30
CA GLU A 39 3.79 -6.64 -18.94
C GLU A 39 4.32 -6.54 -17.50
N LEU A 40 4.09 -7.54 -16.66
CA LEU A 40 4.46 -7.51 -15.23
C LEU A 40 5.95 -7.22 -15.00
N ASP A 41 6.84 -7.79 -15.81
CA ASP A 41 8.28 -7.53 -15.67
C ASP A 41 8.64 -6.07 -15.99
N ALA A 42 8.01 -5.49 -17.02
CA ALA A 42 8.21 -4.09 -17.39
C ALA A 42 7.64 -3.15 -16.32
N MET A 43 6.42 -3.41 -15.86
CA MET A 43 5.77 -2.66 -14.77
C MET A 43 6.60 -2.69 -13.49
N ASN A 44 7.13 -3.87 -13.11
CA ASN A 44 7.98 -4.03 -11.93
C ASN A 44 9.32 -3.29 -12.08
N ALA A 45 9.92 -3.31 -13.28
CA ALA A 45 11.16 -2.60 -13.56
C ALA A 45 10.97 -1.07 -13.43
N GLU A 46 9.86 -0.55 -13.95
CA GLU A 46 9.50 0.86 -13.84
C GLU A 46 9.23 1.27 -12.38
N LEU A 47 8.41 0.49 -11.66
CA LEU A 47 8.14 0.69 -10.23
C LEU A 47 9.45 0.74 -9.42
N LEU A 48 10.37 -0.20 -9.67
CA LEU A 48 11.66 -0.26 -9.00
C LEU A 48 12.54 0.95 -9.34
N ALA A 49 12.51 1.42 -10.59
CA ALA A 49 13.26 2.59 -11.02
C ALA A 49 12.78 3.87 -10.32
N VAL A 50 11.46 4.07 -10.21
CA VAL A 50 10.86 5.21 -9.50
C VAL A 50 11.12 5.12 -7.99
N TYR A 51 10.97 3.92 -7.40
CA TYR A 51 11.29 3.69 -5.99
C TYR A 51 12.75 4.04 -5.66
N LYS A 52 13.71 3.62 -6.49
CA LYS A 52 15.14 3.93 -6.30
C LYS A 52 15.45 5.42 -6.38
N GLN A 53 14.66 6.19 -7.13
CA GLN A 53 14.77 7.65 -7.20
C GLN A 53 14.15 8.35 -5.99
N ARG A 54 13.46 7.61 -5.10
CA ARG A 54 12.75 8.15 -3.93
C ARG A 54 11.65 9.14 -4.35
N ASP A 55 11.03 8.87 -5.49
CA ASP A 55 9.96 9.67 -6.05
C ASP A 55 8.60 9.09 -5.62
N ILE A 56 8.10 9.57 -4.48
CA ILE A 56 6.82 9.10 -3.91
C ILE A 56 5.61 9.56 -4.74
N GLU A 57 5.72 10.68 -5.46
CA GLU A 57 4.66 11.18 -6.34
C GLU A 57 4.62 10.34 -7.61
N GLY A 58 5.79 9.99 -8.17
CA GLY A 58 5.89 9.06 -9.28
C GLY A 58 5.32 7.68 -8.95
N LEU A 59 5.54 7.17 -7.73
CA LEU A 59 4.92 5.90 -7.30
C LEU A 59 3.39 5.99 -7.29
N LEU A 60 2.84 7.09 -6.80
CA LEU A 60 1.40 7.32 -6.81
C LEU A 60 0.86 7.41 -8.25
N ALA A 61 1.54 8.15 -9.12
CA ALA A 61 1.15 8.27 -10.52
C ALA A 61 1.18 6.93 -11.28
N LEU A 62 2.21 6.10 -11.06
CA LEU A 62 2.26 4.74 -11.63
C LEU A 62 1.10 3.88 -11.15
N ASN A 63 0.78 3.96 -9.85
CA ASN A 63 -0.37 3.27 -9.30
C ASN A 63 -1.66 3.74 -9.99
N GLU A 64 -1.91 5.05 -10.07
CA GLU A 64 -3.08 5.63 -10.74
C GLU A 64 -3.22 5.19 -12.20
N VAL A 65 -2.11 5.12 -12.95
CA VAL A 65 -2.12 4.61 -14.34
C VAL A 65 -2.51 3.13 -14.37
N SER A 66 -1.95 2.31 -13.47
CA SER A 66 -2.32 0.88 -13.40
C SER A 66 -3.81 0.68 -13.10
N MET A 67 -4.39 1.55 -12.26
CA MET A 67 -5.82 1.55 -11.91
C MET A 67 -6.74 1.93 -13.08
N GLN A 68 -6.23 2.54 -14.16
CA GLN A 68 -7.03 2.93 -15.34
C GLN A 68 -7.27 1.76 -16.30
N THR A 69 -6.63 0.63 -16.07
CA THR A 69 -6.83 -0.60 -16.85
C THR A 69 -7.88 -1.50 -16.18
N GLY A 70 -8.49 -2.40 -16.94
CA GLY A 70 -9.48 -3.35 -16.42
C GLY A 70 -10.79 -2.73 -15.92
N ASP A 71 -11.48 -3.45 -15.04
CA ASP A 71 -12.76 -3.03 -14.44
C ASP A 71 -12.53 -1.93 -13.40
N GLN A 72 -12.96 -0.71 -13.72
CA GLN A 72 -12.73 0.48 -12.89
C GLN A 72 -13.39 0.43 -11.50
N ARG A 73 -14.50 -0.30 -11.36
CA ARG A 73 -15.13 -0.49 -10.04
C ARG A 73 -14.24 -1.40 -9.20
N LEU A 74 -13.82 -2.54 -9.76
CA LEU A 74 -12.95 -3.47 -9.06
C LEU A 74 -11.61 -2.87 -8.73
N ALA A 75 -11.05 -2.07 -9.64
CA ALA A 75 -9.81 -1.36 -9.41
C ALA A 75 -9.95 -0.48 -8.14
N LYS A 76 -10.96 0.39 -8.08
CA LYS A 76 -11.20 1.24 -6.89
C LYS A 76 -11.45 0.44 -5.62
N ASP A 77 -12.27 -0.61 -5.69
CA ASP A 77 -12.56 -1.48 -4.54
C ASP A 77 -11.29 -2.18 -4.04
N PHE A 78 -10.42 -2.61 -4.96
CA PHE A 78 -9.15 -3.25 -4.65
C PHE A 78 -8.15 -2.27 -4.02
N GLN A 79 -7.99 -1.08 -4.59
CA GLN A 79 -7.15 -0.01 -4.03
C GLN A 79 -7.57 0.33 -2.60
N LYS A 80 -8.88 0.54 -2.38
CA LYS A 80 -9.41 0.85 -1.05
C LYS A 80 -9.05 -0.23 -0.04
N ARG A 81 -9.20 -1.51 -0.41
CA ARG A 81 -8.96 -2.64 0.50
C ARG A 81 -7.47 -2.92 0.72
N VAL A 82 -6.65 -2.80 -0.32
CA VAL A 82 -5.23 -3.20 -0.29
C VAL A 82 -4.32 -2.07 0.21
N ILE A 83 -4.75 -0.82 0.09
CA ILE A 83 -3.99 0.36 0.51
C ILE A 83 -4.73 1.12 1.59
N ASP A 84 -5.88 1.72 1.29
CA ASP A 84 -6.49 2.75 2.16
C ASP A 84 -6.90 2.17 3.53
N ASP A 85 -7.70 1.11 3.55
CA ASP A 85 -8.17 0.46 4.79
C ASP A 85 -7.00 -0.08 5.63
N ARG A 86 -5.95 -0.56 4.94
CA ARG A 86 -4.72 -1.04 5.58
C ARG A 86 -3.89 0.10 6.14
N ASN A 87 -3.83 1.24 5.47
CA ASN A 87 -3.15 2.44 5.96
C ASN A 87 -3.79 2.94 7.25
N HIS A 88 -5.12 3.01 7.32
CA HIS A 88 -5.83 3.37 8.55
C HIS A 88 -5.51 2.42 9.70
N LEU A 89 -5.58 1.11 9.46
CA LEU A 89 -5.28 0.10 10.47
C LEU A 89 -3.82 0.17 10.95
N MET A 90 -2.88 0.33 10.01
CA MET A 90 -1.46 0.49 10.31
C MET A 90 -1.20 1.76 11.11
N ALA A 91 -1.79 2.89 10.72
CA ALA A 91 -1.65 4.19 11.38
C ALA A 91 -2.16 4.15 12.82
N GLU A 92 -3.29 3.48 13.07
CA GLU A 92 -3.81 3.23 14.42
C GLU A 92 -2.84 2.37 15.24
N ARG A 93 -2.47 1.20 14.72
CA ARG A 93 -1.66 0.22 15.47
C ARG A 93 -0.27 0.71 15.79
N MET A 94 0.32 1.54 14.92
CA MET A 94 1.66 2.08 15.15
C MET A 94 1.71 3.14 16.26
N GLN A 95 0.57 3.76 16.63
CA GLN A 95 0.53 4.84 17.64
C GLN A 95 1.23 4.48 18.95
N GLN A 96 0.93 3.31 19.49
CA GLN A 96 1.50 2.87 20.76
C GLN A 96 3.04 2.80 20.73
N TYR A 97 3.62 2.50 19.56
CA TYR A 97 5.06 2.40 19.38
C TYR A 97 5.67 3.77 19.08
N LEU A 98 4.98 4.61 18.29
CA LEU A 98 5.41 5.98 18.01
C LEU A 98 5.46 6.84 19.28
N GLN A 99 4.49 6.69 20.19
CA GLN A 99 4.44 7.40 21.46
C GLN A 99 5.58 7.02 22.42
N GLN A 100 6.08 5.78 22.33
CA GLN A 100 7.28 5.35 23.08
C GLN A 100 8.56 5.98 22.52
N GLY A 101 8.52 6.48 21.28
CA GLY A 101 9.64 7.10 20.58
C GLY A 101 10.63 6.08 20.02
N LYS A 102 11.50 6.54 19.12
CA LYS A 102 12.58 5.74 18.48
C LYS A 102 12.10 4.46 17.78
N ALA A 103 10.82 4.41 17.37
CA ALA A 103 10.30 3.35 16.53
C ALA A 103 10.89 3.44 15.12
N PHE A 104 11.15 2.28 14.53
CA PHE A 104 11.43 2.14 13.10
C PHE A 104 10.29 1.33 12.50
N VAL A 105 9.58 1.92 11.55
CA VAL A 105 8.42 1.31 10.90
C VAL A 105 8.77 1.05 9.44
N ALA A 106 8.56 -0.18 8.98
CA ALA A 106 8.78 -0.58 7.59
C ALA A 106 7.44 -0.97 6.97
N VAL A 107 7.11 -0.35 5.84
CA VAL A 107 5.88 -0.54 5.07
C VAL A 107 6.20 -0.55 3.57
N GLY A 108 5.29 -1.06 2.76
CA GLY A 108 5.38 -0.96 1.30
C GLY A 108 5.36 0.50 0.84
N ALA A 109 6.05 0.80 -0.26
CA ALA A 109 6.25 2.19 -0.70
C ALA A 109 4.94 2.90 -1.08
N LEU A 110 3.99 2.18 -1.67
CA LEU A 110 2.66 2.71 -2.03
C LEU A 110 1.76 3.02 -0.81
N HIS A 111 2.14 2.59 0.39
CA HIS A 111 1.42 2.98 1.60
C HIS A 111 1.80 4.39 2.09
N LEU A 112 2.82 5.02 1.51
CA LEU A 112 3.31 6.33 1.94
C LEU A 112 2.57 7.54 1.32
N PRO A 113 2.40 7.63 -0.02
CA PRO A 113 1.84 8.82 -0.66
C PRO A 113 0.30 8.83 -0.67
N GLY A 114 -0.27 9.99 -1.04
CA GLY A 114 -1.71 10.17 -1.24
C GLY A 114 -2.46 10.65 0.00
N GLU A 115 -3.74 10.99 -0.20
CA GLU A 115 -4.62 11.46 0.89
C GLU A 115 -4.84 10.38 1.95
N GLU A 116 -4.96 9.13 1.54
CA GLU A 116 -5.06 7.98 2.44
C GLU A 116 -3.69 7.40 2.82
N GLY A 117 -2.60 8.05 2.42
CA GLY A 117 -1.22 7.63 2.67
C GLY A 117 -0.81 7.82 4.12
N LEU A 118 0.05 6.93 4.63
CA LEU A 118 0.55 6.96 6.01
C LEU A 118 1.23 8.29 6.37
N LEU A 119 1.90 8.96 5.42
CA LEU A 119 2.51 10.26 5.69
C LEU A 119 1.44 11.30 6.07
N ASN A 120 0.36 11.38 5.29
CA ASN A 120 -0.74 12.31 5.54
C ASN A 120 -1.53 11.94 6.81
N LEU A 121 -1.83 10.65 7.00
CA LEU A 121 -2.54 10.17 8.20
C LEU A 121 -1.77 10.49 9.50
N LEU A 122 -0.44 10.37 9.48
CA LEU A 122 0.40 10.74 10.63
C LEU A 122 0.41 12.26 10.86
N GLU A 123 0.46 13.08 9.82
CA GLU A 123 0.35 14.54 9.97
C GLU A 123 -0.99 14.96 10.58
N GLN A 124 -2.10 14.34 10.16
CA GLN A 124 -3.43 14.56 10.73
C GLN A 124 -3.52 14.18 12.21
N GLN A 125 -2.71 13.20 12.65
CA GLN A 125 -2.60 12.80 14.05
C GLN A 125 -1.66 13.70 14.87
N GLY A 126 -1.13 14.77 14.27
CA GLY A 126 -0.30 15.78 14.94
C GLY A 126 1.21 15.50 14.90
N TYR A 127 1.66 14.50 14.13
CA TYR A 127 3.09 14.28 13.95
C TYR A 127 3.68 15.27 12.93
N THR A 128 4.93 15.68 13.14
CA THR A 128 5.69 16.39 12.12
C THR A 128 6.44 15.38 11.26
N VAL A 129 6.05 15.25 10.00
CA VAL A 129 6.73 14.37 9.04
C VAL A 129 7.86 15.13 8.36
N ARG A 130 9.04 14.50 8.28
CA ARG A 130 10.20 15.05 7.56
C ARG A 130 10.90 13.96 6.79
N ARG A 131 11.16 14.22 5.52
CA ARG A 131 12.06 13.41 4.70
C ARG A 131 13.50 13.59 5.19
N VAL A 132 14.19 12.49 5.46
CA VAL A 132 15.54 12.52 6.08
C VAL A 132 16.68 12.30 5.08
N TYR A 133 16.38 12.15 3.78
CA TYR A 133 17.36 11.93 2.69
C TYR A 133 16.72 11.99 1.30
#